data_AF-A0A2G1DII2-F1
#
_entry.id   AF-A0A2G1DII2-F1
#
_cell.length_a   1.000
_cell.length_b   1.000
_cell.length_c   1.000
_cell.angle_alpha   90.00
_cell.angle_beta   90.00
_cell.angle_gamma   90.00
#
_symmetry.space_group_name_H-M   'P 1'
#
loop_
_entity.id
_entity.type
_entity.pdbx_description
1 polymer ?
#
loop_
_entity_poly.entity_id
_entity_poly.type
_entity_poly.pdbx_seq_one_letter_code
_entity_poly.pdbx_strand_id
1 'polypeptide(L)'
;MSQIKEDLLEVVQTVMIPEVEAYIDDLHEIIEKGEQTDDNKEEVKEMEDFLVELQNIVQAINENKMDDKQAEEVYEKIEKLLEESQENMEE
;
A
#
# COMPACT_ATOMS: atom_id res chain seq x y z
N MET A 1 5.71 1.81 21.46
CA MET A 1 5.50 0.56 20.70
C MET A 1 6.90 -0.03 20.50
N SER A 2 7.16 -1.12 19.76
CA SER A 2 8.55 -1.48 19.42
C SER A 2 9.01 -0.66 18.22
N GLN A 3 10.33 -0.46 18.06
CA GLN A 3 10.84 0.38 16.96
C GLN A 3 10.41 -0.16 15.58
N ILE A 4 10.52 -1.46 15.34
CA ILE A 4 10.12 -2.08 14.07
C ILE A 4 8.63 -1.85 13.72
N LYS A 5 7.76 -1.80 14.73
CA LYS A 5 6.34 -1.49 14.54
C LYS A 5 6.10 -0.01 14.28
N GLU A 6 6.90 0.86 14.88
CA GLU A 6 6.85 2.30 14.63
C GLU A 6 7.32 2.60 13.20
N ASP A 7 8.43 1.98 12.76
CA ASP A 7 8.97 2.10 11.40
C ASP A 7 7.97 1.58 10.35
N LEU A 8 7.40 0.38 10.59
CA LEU A 8 6.37 -0.19 9.71
C LEU A 8 5.12 0.69 9.65
N LEU A 9 4.66 1.21 10.78
CA LEU A 9 3.50 2.08 10.82
C LEU A 9 3.76 3.38 10.06
N GLU A 10 4.93 3.98 10.23
CA GLU A 10 5.34 5.21 9.56
C GLU A 10 5.37 5.03 8.03
N VAL A 11 6.09 4.01 7.52
CA VAL A 11 6.18 3.80 6.07
C VAL A 11 4.81 3.49 5.44
N VAL A 12 3.99 2.67 6.11
CA VAL A 12 2.66 2.32 5.58
C VAL A 12 1.74 3.54 5.55
N GLN A 13 1.71 4.34 6.62
CA GLN A 13 0.78 5.47 6.72
C GLN A 13 1.20 6.70 5.92
N THR A 14 2.51 6.94 5.81
CA THR A 14 3.03 8.20 5.24
C THR A 14 3.49 8.07 3.80
N VAL A 15 3.77 6.85 3.34
CA VAL A 15 4.24 6.56 1.98
C VAL A 15 3.23 5.70 1.24
N MET A 16 3.06 4.44 1.67
CA MET A 16 2.31 3.44 0.88
C MET A 16 0.83 3.78 0.70
N ILE A 17 0.12 4.09 1.80
CA ILE A 17 -1.31 4.42 1.72
C ILE A 17 -1.55 5.63 0.80
N PRO A 18 -0.87 6.78 1.00
CA PRO A 18 -1.03 7.94 0.12
C PRO A 18 -0.73 7.64 -1.37
N GLU A 19 0.31 6.86 -1.66
CA GLU A 19 0.65 6.50 -3.04
C GLU A 19 -0.43 5.64 -3.70
N VAL A 20 -0.94 4.63 -2.99
CA VAL A 20 -2.01 3.76 -3.48
C VAL A 20 -3.32 4.53 -3.63
N GLU A 21 -3.67 5.39 -2.68
CA GLU A 21 -4.86 6.25 -2.78
C GLU A 21 -4.79 7.17 -4.01
N ALA A 22 -3.63 7.81 -4.24
CA ALA A 22 -3.44 8.65 -5.42
C ALA A 22 -3.58 7.87 -6.73
N TYR A 23 -3.06 6.63 -6.77
CA TYR A 23 -3.19 5.79 -7.96
C TYR A 23 -4.63 5.34 -8.22
N ILE A 24 -5.38 4.98 -7.17
CA ILE A 24 -6.81 4.66 -7.27
C ILE A 24 -7.60 5.87 -7.79
N ASP A 25 -7.29 7.07 -7.31
CA ASP A 25 -7.94 8.31 -7.77
C ASP A 25 -7.68 8.55 -9.27
N ASP A 26 -6.43 8.36 -9.74
CA ASP A 26 -6.08 8.48 -11.16
C ASP A 26 -6.87 7.47 -12.03
N LEU A 27 -7.00 6.22 -11.56
CA LEU A 27 -7.78 5.20 -12.25
C LEU A 27 -9.29 5.54 -12.27
N HIS A 28 -9.82 6.07 -11.17
CA HIS A 28 -11.20 6.54 -11.12
C HIS A 28 -11.45 7.68 -12.10
N GLU A 29 -10.53 8.63 -12.24
CA GLU A 29 -10.66 9.69 -13.25
C GLU A 29 -10.77 9.13 -14.67
N ILE A 30 -9.98 8.10 -15.01
CA ILE A 30 -10.04 7.44 -16.32
C ILE A 30 -11.42 6.79 -16.52
N ILE A 31 -11.95 6.14 -15.50
CA ILE A 31 -13.29 5.51 -15.52
C ILE A 31 -14.39 6.54 -15.69
N GLU A 32 -14.32 7.67 -14.97
CA GLU A 32 -15.31 8.74 -15.07
C GLU A 32 -15.33 9.39 -16.45
N LYS A 33 -14.16 9.51 -17.10
CA LYS A 33 -14.03 10.04 -18.47
C LYS A 33 -14.57 9.07 -19.53
N GLY A 34 -14.87 7.82 -19.17
CA GLY A 34 -15.30 6.80 -20.14
C GLY A 34 -14.14 6.28 -20.99
N GLU A 35 -12.90 6.50 -20.56
CA GLU A 35 -11.66 6.17 -21.27
C GLU A 35 -11.04 4.85 -20.79
N GLN A 36 -11.68 4.18 -19.82
CA GLN A 36 -11.20 2.95 -19.20
C GLN A 36 -11.24 1.73 -20.13
N THR A 37 -10.21 0.89 -19.99
CA THR A 37 -10.22 -0.49 -20.49
C THR A 37 -10.85 -1.42 -19.45
N ASP A 38 -11.05 -2.69 -19.81
CA ASP A 38 -11.42 -3.70 -18.80
C ASP A 38 -10.26 -3.95 -17.82
N ASP A 39 -9.02 -3.83 -18.27
CA ASP A 39 -7.82 -3.93 -17.43
C ASP A 39 -7.82 -2.83 -16.35
N ASN A 40 -8.15 -1.58 -16.70
CA ASN A 40 -8.21 -0.50 -15.70
C ASN A 40 -9.26 -0.75 -14.61
N LYS A 41 -10.38 -1.42 -14.94
CA LYS A 41 -11.42 -1.74 -13.94
C LYS A 41 -10.98 -2.86 -13.00
N GLU A 42 -10.24 -3.84 -13.52
CA GLU A 42 -9.64 -4.90 -12.69
C GLU A 42 -8.58 -4.30 -11.77
N GLU A 43 -7.75 -3.43 -12.32
CA GLU A 43 -6.68 -2.75 -11.60
C GLU A 43 -7.20 -1.88 -10.44
N VAL A 44 -8.27 -1.09 -10.64
CA VAL A 44 -8.91 -0.35 -9.52
C VAL A 44 -9.24 -1.27 -8.37
N LYS A 45 -9.86 -2.41 -8.67
CA LYS A 45 -10.28 -3.35 -7.64
C LYS A 45 -9.07 -3.97 -6.92
N GLU A 46 -8.03 -4.33 -7.65
CA GLU A 46 -6.80 -4.86 -7.06
C GLU A 46 -6.13 -3.84 -6.13
N MET A 47 -6.11 -2.57 -6.53
CA MET A 47 -5.54 -1.49 -5.73
C MET A 47 -6.40 -1.17 -4.50
N GLU A 48 -7.73 -1.18 -4.62
CA GLU A 48 -8.65 -1.04 -3.48
C GLU A 48 -8.48 -2.20 -2.48
N ASP A 49 -8.38 -3.43 -2.96
CA ASP A 49 -8.11 -4.61 -2.11
C ASP A 49 -6.73 -4.46 -1.42
N PHE A 50 -5.71 -3.97 -2.13
CA PHE A 50 -4.39 -3.70 -1.54
C PHE A 50 -4.43 -2.59 -0.48
N LEU A 51 -5.16 -1.51 -0.71
CA LEU A 51 -5.35 -0.43 0.27
C LEU A 51 -5.98 -0.96 1.56
N VAL A 52 -6.96 -1.86 1.46
CA VAL A 52 -7.55 -2.53 2.63
C VAL A 52 -6.51 -3.34 3.41
N GLU A 53 -5.62 -4.06 2.72
CA GLU A 53 -4.53 -4.80 3.39
C GLU A 53 -3.56 -3.87 4.12
N LEU A 54 -3.21 -2.71 3.54
CA LEU A 54 -2.41 -1.69 4.20
C LEU A 54 -3.09 -1.14 5.46
N GLN A 55 -4.39 -0.86 5.39
CA GLN A 55 -5.18 -0.42 6.53
C GLN A 55 -5.29 -1.49 7.63
N ASN A 56 -5.37 -2.78 7.25
CA ASN A 56 -5.36 -3.90 8.17
C ASN A 56 -4.02 -4.01 8.92
N ILE A 57 -2.88 -3.75 8.26
CA ILE A 57 -1.56 -3.69 8.91
C ILE A 57 -1.56 -2.60 9.99
N VAL A 58 -1.99 -1.39 9.64
CA VAL A 58 -2.12 -0.25 10.57
C VAL A 58 -2.98 -0.62 11.77
N GLN A 59 -4.14 -1.24 11.53
CA GLN A 59 -5.04 -1.66 12.59
C GLN A 59 -4.41 -2.74 13.48
N ALA A 60 -3.75 -3.74 12.90
CA ALA A 60 -3.12 -4.83 13.65
C ALA A 60 -1.99 -4.33 14.56
N ILE A 61 -1.22 -3.34 14.11
CA ILE A 61 -0.18 -2.68 14.93
C ILE A 61 -0.82 -1.90 16.08
N ASN A 62 -1.82 -1.07 15.79
CA ASN A 62 -2.49 -0.22 16.79
C ASN A 62 -3.26 -1.04 17.85
N GLU A 63 -3.85 -2.16 17.46
CA GLU A 63 -4.56 -3.07 18.36
C GLU A 63 -3.63 -4.09 19.03
N ASN A 64 -2.30 -3.98 18.81
CA ASN A 64 -1.29 -4.88 19.35
C ASN A 64 -1.57 -6.37 19.03
N LYS A 65 -2.10 -6.63 17.82
CA LYS A 65 -2.39 -7.96 17.26
C LYS A 65 -1.24 -8.52 16.42
N MET A 66 -0.21 -7.72 16.18
CA MET A 66 1.00 -8.08 15.45
C MET A 66 2.17 -8.14 16.44
N ASP A 67 2.97 -9.21 16.41
CA ASP A 67 4.23 -9.28 17.15
C ASP A 67 5.40 -8.63 16.37
N ASP A 68 6.56 -8.49 17.01
CA ASP A 68 7.70 -7.79 16.40
C ASP A 68 8.29 -8.56 15.21
N LYS A 69 8.21 -9.90 15.22
CA LYS A 69 8.69 -10.73 14.12
C LYS A 69 7.77 -10.62 12.91
N GLN A 70 6.46 -10.63 13.15
CA GLN A 70 5.47 -10.39 12.10
C GLN A 70 5.62 -8.98 11.51
N ALA A 71 5.91 -7.97 12.34
CA ALA A 71 6.17 -6.62 11.86
C ALA A 71 7.43 -6.57 10.98
N GLU A 72 8.52 -7.24 11.39
CA GLU A 72 9.75 -7.34 10.58
C GLU A 72 9.49 -7.99 9.21
N GLU A 73 8.78 -9.14 9.18
CA GLU A 73 8.44 -9.83 7.93
C GLU A 73 7.55 -9.02 6.98
N VAL A 74 6.69 -8.14 7.52
CA VAL A 74 5.85 -7.24 6.72
C VAL A 74 6.66 -6.03 6.25
N TYR A 75 7.50 -5.47 7.13
CA TYR A 75 8.37 -4.34 6.81
C TYR A 75 9.30 -4.65 5.64
N GLU A 76 9.98 -5.80 5.66
CA GLU A 76 10.84 -6.25 4.56
C GLU A 76 10.07 -6.35 3.22
N LYS A 77 8.81 -6.77 3.25
CA LYS A 77 7.98 -6.84 2.03
C LYS A 77 7.61 -5.46 1.52
N ILE A 78 7.28 -4.52 2.41
CA ILE A 78 6.96 -3.14 2.04
C ILE A 78 8.20 -2.46 1.47
N GLU A 79 9.36 -2.59 2.10
CA GLU A 79 10.62 -2.04 1.57
C GLU A 79 10.91 -2.60 0.17
N LYS A 80 10.77 -3.91 -0.02
CA LYS A 80 10.96 -4.52 -1.33
C LYS A 80 10.00 -3.98 -2.40
N LEU A 81 8.72 -3.78 -2.06
CA LEU A 81 7.75 -3.20 -3.00
C LEU A 81 8.13 -1.75 -3.37
N LEU A 82 8.63 -0.97 -2.41
CA LEU A 82 9.11 0.39 -2.64
C LEU A 82 10.36 0.42 -3.53
N GLU A 83 11.31 -0.49 -3.31
CA GLU A 83 12.49 -0.65 -4.16
C GLU A 83 12.08 -0.98 -5.60
N GLU A 84 11.20 -1.97 -5.79
CA GLU A 84 10.70 -2.36 -7.12
C GLU A 84 9.93 -1.20 -7.81
N SER A 85 9.19 -0.40 -7.04
CA SER A 85 8.48 0.78 -7.55
C SER A 85 9.44 1.88 -8.00
N GLN A 86 10.49 2.15 -7.22
CA GLN A 86 11.50 3.16 -7.53
C GLN A 86 12.35 2.77 -8.75
N GLU A 87 12.77 1.50 -8.84
CA GLU A 87 13.53 1.01 -10.00
C GLU A 87 12.73 1.17 -11.31
N ASN A 88 11.41 0.93 -11.28
CA ASN A 88 10.54 1.12 -12.45
C ASN A 88 10.34 2.60 -12.86
N MET A 89 10.62 3.57 -11.98
CA MET A 89 10.56 5.00 -12.31
C MET A 89 11.87 5.55 -12.89
N GLU A 90 13.01 4.84 -12.71
CA GLU A 90 14.33 5.27 -13.18
C GLU A 90 14.71 4.73 -14.58
N GLU A 91 13.91 3.84 -15.17
CA GLU A 91 14.06 3.35 -16.57
C GLU A 91 13.32 4.21 -17.61
#